data_AF-A0A225UGM4-F1
#
_entry.id   AF-A0A225UGM4-F1
#
_cell.length_a   1.000
_cell.length_b   1.000
_cell.length_c   1.000
_cell.angle_alpha   90.00
_cell.angle_beta   90.00
_cell.angle_gamma   90.00
#
_symmetry.space_group_name_H-M   'P 1'
#
loop_
_entity.id
_entity.type
_entity.pdbx_description
1 polymer ?
#
loop_
_entity_poly.entity_id
_entity_poly.type
_entity_poly.pdbx_seq_one_letter_code
_entity_poly.pdbx_strand_id
1 'polypeptide(L)' 'MPKGKGGYYAVASGRETGVYKSWDSAKAQTNGYSNNQHQRFDTQAEANAYMAGYNGGTGKGGNPPLRE' A
#
# COMPACT_ATOMS: atom_id res chain seq x y z
N MET A 1 9.86 -14.15 -18.04
CA MET A 1 10.28 -13.35 -16.86
C MET A 1 9.61 -13.95 -15.64
N PRO A 2 10.35 -14.52 -14.65
CA PRO A 2 9.73 -15.18 -13.51
C PRO A 2 8.89 -14.15 -12.73
N LYS A 3 7.57 -14.37 -12.83
CA LYS A 3 6.47 -13.57 -12.33
C LYS A 3 6.43 -13.72 -10.80
N GLY A 4 7.37 -13.06 -10.12
CA GLY A 4 7.40 -13.02 -8.65
C GLY A 4 6.03 -12.62 -8.13
N LYS A 5 5.50 -13.44 -7.21
CA LYS A 5 4.18 -13.35 -6.58
C LYS A 5 3.62 -11.93 -6.59
N GLY A 6 2.53 -11.74 -7.33
CA GLY A 6 1.83 -10.46 -7.43
C GLY A 6 1.47 -9.96 -6.04
N GLY A 7 2.07 -8.84 -5.64
CA GLY A 7 1.79 -8.20 -4.37
C GLY A 7 0.60 -7.24 -4.47
N TYR A 8 0.06 -6.86 -3.32
CA TYR A 8 -0.91 -5.80 -3.18
C TYR A 8 -0.19 -4.48 -2.90
N TYR A 9 -0.58 -3.41 -3.56
CA TYR A 9 0.01 -2.09 -3.45
C TYR A 9 -0.99 -1.16 -2.76
N ALA A 10 -0.75 -0.83 -1.49
CA ALA A 10 -1.54 0.18 -0.80
C ALA A 10 -0.97 1.56 -1.12
N VAL A 11 -1.80 2.44 -1.67
CA VAL A 11 -1.50 3.85 -1.89
C VAL A 11 -2.20 4.65 -0.81
N ALA A 12 -1.44 5.06 0.19
CA ALA A 12 -1.89 5.88 1.29
C ALA A 12 -1.99 7.37 0.91
N SER A 13 -1.08 7.84 0.05
CA SER A 13 -1.07 9.23 -0.45
C SER A 13 -0.70 9.26 -1.92
N GLY A 14 -1.56 9.89 -2.71
CA GLY A 14 -1.46 9.98 -4.16
C GLY A 14 -2.69 10.69 -4.73
N ARG A 15 -2.82 10.65 -6.07
CA ARG A 15 -4.03 11.15 -6.75
C ARG A 15 -5.28 10.39 -6.35
N GLU A 16 -5.14 9.07 -6.22
CA GLU A 16 -6.18 8.16 -5.76
C GLU A 16 -5.55 7.21 -4.73
N THR A 17 -6.17 7.12 -3.56
CA THR A 17 -5.71 6.30 -2.46
C THR A 17 -6.53 5.01 -2.42
N GLY A 18 -5.88 3.88 -2.15
CA GLY A 18 -6.52 2.57 -2.27
C GLY A 18 -5.54 1.41 -2.34
N VAL A 19 -6.05 0.19 -2.31
CA VAL A 19 -5.25 -1.03 -2.51
C VAL A 19 -5.38 -1.52 -3.94
N TYR A 20 -4.28 -1.54 -4.67
CA TYR A 20 -4.19 -1.99 -6.06
C TYR A 20 -3.51 -3.34 -6.17
N LYS A 21 -3.96 -4.17 -7.11
CA LYS A 21 -3.32 -5.47 -7.41
C LYS A 21 -2.26 -5.38 -8.52
N SER A 22 -2.03 -4.16 -9.02
CA SER A 22 -1.16 -3.86 -10.16
C SER A 22 -0.30 -2.64 -9.86
N TRP A 23 1.00 -2.77 -10.11
CA TRP A 23 1.94 -1.65 -9.99
C TRP A 23 1.66 -0.53 -10.99
N ASP A 24 1.23 -0.87 -12.21
CA ASP A 24 1.01 0.13 -13.28
C ASP A 24 -0.07 1.16 -12.87
N SER A 25 -1.20 0.68 -12.34
CA SER A 25 -2.26 1.53 -11.78
C SER A 25 -1.76 2.35 -10.60
N ALA A 26 -1.10 1.73 -9.61
CA ALA A 26 -0.57 2.44 -8.44
C ALA A 26 0.45 3.52 -8.84
N LYS A 27 1.35 3.21 -9.78
CA LYS A 27 2.34 4.13 -10.32
C LYS A 27 1.66 5.29 -11.03
N ALA A 28 0.62 5.07 -11.83
CA ALA A 28 -0.11 6.17 -12.47
C ALA A 28 -0.70 7.16 -11.46
N GLN A 29 -1.09 6.69 -10.26
CA GLN A 29 -1.65 7.54 -9.19
C GLN A 29 -0.60 8.25 -8.34
N THR A 30 0.59 7.66 -8.18
CA THR A 30 1.66 8.23 -7.35
C THR A 30 2.72 8.98 -8.16
N ASN A 31 2.87 8.67 -9.45
CA ASN A 31 3.88 9.27 -10.32
C ASN A 31 3.58 10.75 -10.56
N GLY A 32 4.53 11.61 -10.19
CA GLY A 32 4.36 13.07 -10.25
C GLY A 32 3.55 13.66 -9.10
N TYR A 33 3.26 12.88 -8.05
CA TYR A 33 2.63 13.39 -6.82
C TYR A 33 3.67 13.58 -5.72
N SER A 34 3.80 14.81 -5.22
CA SER A 34 4.74 15.14 -4.13
C SER A 34 4.29 14.52 -2.81
N ASN A 35 5.22 13.92 -2.06
CA ASN A 35 4.92 13.19 -0.82
C ASN A 35 3.94 12.02 -1.03
N ASN A 36 4.05 11.33 -2.16
CA ASN A 36 3.33 10.09 -2.36
C ASN A 36 3.75 9.04 -1.30
N GLN A 37 2.76 8.29 -0.81
CA GLN A 37 2.97 7.19 0.14
C GLN A 37 2.34 5.96 -0.46
N HIS A 38 3.17 4.99 -0.78
CA HIS A 38 2.74 3.70 -1.30
C HIS A 38 3.62 2.59 -0.75
N GLN A 39 2.98 1.46 -0.43
CA GLN A 39 3.65 0.31 0.17
C GLN A 39 3.16 -0.97 -0.51
N ARG A 40 4.09 -1.85 -0.89
CA ARG A 40 3.77 -3.18 -1.42
C ARG A 40 3.73 -4.18 -0.27
N PHE A 41 2.72 -5.05 -0.31
CA PHE A 41 2.48 -6.14 0.60
C PHE A 41 2.30 -7.45 -0.18
N ASP A 42 2.53 -8.58 0.48
CA ASP A 42 2.26 -9.89 -0.09
C ASP A 42 0.79 -10.29 0.08
N THR A 43 0.07 -9.71 1.06
CA THR A 43 -1.35 -9.99 1.31
C THR A 43 -2.24 -8.74 1.28
N GLN A 44 -3.52 -8.94 0.92
CA GLN A 44 -4.53 -7.87 0.94
C GLN A 44 -4.82 -7.38 2.36
N ALA A 45 -4.74 -8.28 3.34
CA ALA A 45 -5.01 -7.96 4.74
C ALA A 45 -4.01 -6.93 5.29
N GLU A 46 -2.72 -7.12 5.02
CA GLU A 46 -1.68 -6.16 5.40
C GLU A 46 -1.86 -4.81 4.69
N ALA A 47 -2.15 -4.84 3.38
CA ALA A 47 -2.41 -3.63 2.62
C ALA A 47 -3.60 -2.83 3.16
N ASN A 48 -4.68 -3.51 3.54
CA ASN A 48 -5.85 -2.89 4.13
C ASN A 48 -5.56 -2.35 5.55
N ALA A 49 -4.78 -3.08 6.35
CA ALA A 49 -4.36 -2.63 7.68
C ALA A 49 -3.51 -1.35 7.59
N TYR A 50 -2.59 -1.28 6.64
CA TYR A 50 -1.80 -0.06 6.37
C TYR A 50 -2.69 1.13 6.00
N MET A 51 -3.66 0.92 5.10
CA MET A 51 -4.63 1.96 4.71
C MET A 51 -5.52 2.41 5.87
N ALA A 52 -5.95 1.48 6.73
CA ALA A 52 -6.75 1.77 7.90
C ALA A 52 -5.98 2.60 8.93
N GLY A 53 -4.69 2.26 9.17
CA GLY A 53 -3.80 3.05 10.02
C GLY A 53 -3.46 4.43 9.45
N TYR A 54 -3.52 4.58 8.12
CA TYR A 54 -3.23 5.85 7.46
C TYR A 54 -4.42 6.83 7.48
N ASN A 55 -5.66 6.33 7.37
CA ASN A 55 -6.87 7.18 7.41
C ASN A 55 -7.29 7.59 8.84
N GLY A 56 -6.91 6.82 9.87
CA GLY A 56 -7.22 7.12 11.27
C GLY A 56 -6.11 7.95 11.92
N GLY A 57 -6.24 9.28 11.92
CA GLY A 57 -5.28 10.22 12.51
C GLY A 57 -5.10 10.18 14.04
N THR A 58 -4.75 9.03 14.60
CA THR A 58 -4.32 8.87 16.01
C THR A 58 -3.01 8.09 16.03
N GLY A 59 -1.98 8.73 16.59
CA GLY A 59 -0.59 8.31 16.49
C GLY A 59 -0.31 6.87 16.92
N LYS A 60 0.69 6.29 16.25
CA LYS A 60 1.39 5.04 16.61
C LYS A 60 0.54 3.78 16.65
N GLY A 61 0.50 3.06 15.53
CA GLY A 61 0.18 1.63 15.46
C GLY A 61 0.76 1.12 14.16
N GLY A 62 1.91 0.45 14.16
CA GLY A 62 2.07 -0.88 14.73
C GLY A 62 2.23 -1.79 13.53
N ASN A 63 3.46 -2.16 13.21
CA ASN A 63 3.73 -3.26 12.29
C ASN A 63 3.29 -4.55 13.01
N PRO A 64 2.17 -5.22 12.66
CA PRO A 64 1.95 -6.55 13.21
C PRO A 64 3.02 -7.47 12.60
N PRO A 65 3.79 -8.21 13.42
CA PRO A 65 4.77 -9.15 12.90
C PRO A 65 4.01 -10.27 12.19
N LEU A 66 4.26 -10.48 10.89
CA LEU A 66 3.97 -11.77 10.28
C LEU A 66 4.98 -12.77 10.83
N ARG A 67 4.55 -13.54 11.84
CA ARG A 67 4.96 -14.93 12.01
C ARG A 67 4.37 -15.70 10.83
N GLU A 68 5.11 -16.59 10.17
CA GLU A 68 5.62 -17.87 10.69
C GLU A 68 7.08 -18.13 10.31
#